data_AF-A0A8S3J097-F1
#
_entry.id   AF-A0A8S3J097-F1
#
_cell.length_a   1.000
_cell.length_b   1.000
_cell.length_c   1.000
_cell.angle_alpha   90.00
_cell.angle_beta   90.00
_cell.angle_gamma   90.00
#
_symmetry.space_group_name_H-M   'P 1'
#
loop_
_entity.id
_entity.type
_entity.pdbx_description
1 polymer ?
#
loop_
_entity_poly.entity_id
_entity_poly.type
_entity_poly.pdbx_seq_one_letter_code
_entity_poly.pdbx_strand_id
1 'polypeptide(L)'
;MNIPIVRNFVDLLYSHVFDLCSKNKHRLVMFPLMTCLLCISQRQVFFTNWNKFMLLCLGNLRGEAKLARISLESLYRLVWVYMVRFKGENVKTTNQHLTCIVNSLFPKSFKALTPKDIPLHIFVKIIHFISQEKLDFAMKDIIFDLLSVGRCRNLNPERMNVGLRAFLVIADSLAQNE
;
A
#
# COMPACT_ATOMS: atom_id res chain seq x y z
N MET A 1 -20.12 6.78 -0.25
CA MET A 1 -20.85 7.91 0.35
C MET A 1 -20.82 9.09 -0.61
N ASN A 2 -21.98 9.52 -1.10
CA ASN A 2 -22.13 10.68 -1.97
C ASN A 2 -22.69 11.86 -1.16
N ILE A 3 -21.97 12.25 -0.10
CA ILE A 3 -22.39 13.32 0.81
C ILE A 3 -21.67 14.61 0.38
N PRO A 4 -22.38 15.62 -0.16
CA PRO A 4 -21.78 16.88 -0.63
C PRO A 4 -20.93 17.59 0.43
N ILE A 5 -21.31 17.47 1.71
CA ILE A 5 -20.58 18.03 2.85
C ILE A 5 -19.17 17.43 2.95
N VAL A 6 -19.04 16.12 2.79
CA VAL A 6 -17.73 15.43 2.87
C VAL A 6 -16.83 15.85 1.71
N ARG A 7 -17.41 16.04 0.52
CA ARG A 7 -16.67 16.53 -0.65
C ARG A 7 -16.11 17.94 -0.39
N ASN A 8 -16.97 18.88 0.02
CA ASN A 8 -16.56 20.25 0.29
C ASN A 8 -15.51 20.32 1.40
N PHE A 9 -15.65 19.49 2.44
CA PHE A 9 -14.67 19.40 3.52
C PHE A 9 -13.31 18.89 3.05
N VAL A 10 -13.28 17.82 2.24
CA VAL A 10 -12.04 17.29 1.66
C VAL A 10 -11.39 18.32 0.75
N ASP A 11 -12.15 18.95 -0.13
CA ASP A 11 -11.63 19.95 -1.07
C ASP A 11 -11.05 21.18 -0.34
N LEU A 12 -11.69 21.62 0.75
CA LEU A 12 -11.21 22.74 1.58
C LEU A 12 -9.90 22.44 2.30
N LEU A 13 -9.74 21.23 2.84
CA LEU A 13 -8.59 20.88 3.68
C LEU A 13 -7.42 20.29 2.90
N TYR A 14 -7.67 19.62 1.78
CA TYR A 14 -6.66 18.79 1.12
C TYR A 14 -5.39 19.57 0.77
N SER A 15 -5.51 20.72 0.10
CA SER A 15 -4.34 21.50 -0.33
C SER A 15 -3.48 21.92 0.87
N HIS A 16 -4.12 22.46 1.91
CA HIS A 16 -3.42 22.92 3.10
C HIS A 16 -2.72 21.77 3.84
N VAL A 17 -3.41 20.64 4.04
CA VAL A 17 -2.84 19.47 4.72
C VAL A 17 -1.72 18.85 3.88
N PHE A 18 -1.82 18.86 2.55
CA PHE A 18 -0.77 18.33 1.67
C PHE A 18 0.52 19.14 1.75
N ASP A 19 0.42 20.47 1.77
CA ASP A 19 1.56 21.36 1.94
C ASP A 19 2.25 21.13 3.29
N LEU A 20 1.47 20.88 4.35
CA LEU A 20 2.00 20.55 5.66
C LEU A 20 2.62 19.14 5.74
N CYS A 21 2.10 18.15 4.99
CA CYS A 21 2.71 16.82 4.85
C CYS A 21 4.09 16.90 4.18
N SER A 22 4.24 17.80 3.21
CA SER A 22 5.50 17.98 2.49
C SER A 22 6.58 18.64 3.36
N LYS A 23 6.18 19.44 4.35
CA LYS A 23 7.07 20.12 5.31
C LYS A 23 7.42 19.23 6.52
N ASN A 24 8.67 19.30 6.98
CA ASN A 24 9.22 18.31 7.93
C ASN A 24 8.63 18.40 9.36
N LYS A 25 8.26 19.60 9.84
CA LYS A 25 7.87 19.82 11.26
C LYS A 25 6.58 19.14 11.72
N HIS A 26 5.66 18.82 10.80
CA HIS A 26 4.32 18.31 11.16
C HIS A 26 3.98 16.95 10.54
N ARG A 27 4.93 16.28 9.86
CA ARG A 27 4.66 15.05 9.10
C ARG A 27 3.96 13.96 9.92
N LEU A 28 4.38 13.77 11.16
CA LEU A 28 3.84 12.73 12.05
C LEU A 28 2.32 12.85 12.28
N VAL A 29 1.79 14.06 12.35
CA VAL A 29 0.36 14.31 12.60
C VAL A 29 -0.42 14.46 11.29
N MET A 30 0.23 15.01 10.26
CA MET A 30 -0.44 15.29 8.98
C MET A 30 -0.65 14.05 8.12
N PHE A 31 0.23 13.04 8.22
CA PHE A 31 0.08 11.80 7.44
C PHE A 31 -1.23 11.04 7.76
N PRO A 32 -1.58 10.77 9.02
CA PRO A 32 -2.87 10.17 9.36
C PRO A 32 -4.06 11.01 8.88
N LEU A 33 -4.00 12.34 9.07
CA LEU A 33 -5.07 13.24 8.62
C LEU A 33 -5.27 13.19 7.10
N MET A 34 -4.18 13.30 6.34
CA MET A 34 -4.21 13.19 4.87
C MET A 34 -4.75 11.83 4.42
N THR A 35 -4.34 10.77 5.09
CA THR A 35 -4.86 9.42 4.83
C THR A 35 -6.37 9.38 5.04
N CYS A 36 -6.88 9.90 6.16
CA CYS A 36 -8.31 9.97 6.43
C CYS A 36 -9.07 10.74 5.35
N LEU A 37 -8.59 11.93 4.97
CA LEU A 37 -9.21 12.76 3.93
C LEU A 37 -9.30 12.01 2.60
N LEU A 38 -8.21 11.37 2.16
CA LEU A 38 -8.21 10.57 0.94
C LEU A 38 -9.11 9.34 1.06
N CYS A 39 -9.09 8.64 2.19
CA CYS A 39 -9.91 7.44 2.38
C CYS A 39 -11.42 7.72 2.37
N ILE A 40 -11.86 8.88 2.86
CA ILE A 40 -13.29 9.27 2.82
C ILE A 40 -13.69 9.97 1.51
N SER A 41 -12.72 10.39 0.70
CA SER A 41 -12.95 11.13 -0.54
C SER A 41 -13.72 10.32 -1.60
N GLN A 42 -14.22 11.04 -2.60
CA GLN A 42 -14.85 10.46 -3.79
C GLN A 42 -13.80 9.93 -4.76
N ARG A 43 -14.20 8.98 -5.62
CA ARG A 43 -13.34 8.29 -6.58
C ARG A 43 -12.45 9.24 -7.38
N GLN A 44 -13.05 10.31 -7.93
CA GLN A 44 -12.33 11.29 -8.75
C GLN A 44 -11.26 12.05 -7.94
N VAL A 45 -11.62 12.61 -6.79
CA VAL A 45 -10.70 13.33 -5.89
C VAL A 45 -9.57 12.42 -5.43
N PHE A 46 -9.87 11.17 -5.11
CA PHE A 46 -8.86 10.17 -4.75
C PHE A 46 -7.85 9.99 -5.87
N PHE A 47 -8.27 9.65 -7.09
CA PHE A 47 -7.35 9.36 -8.20
C PHE A 47 -6.50 10.57 -8.61
N THR A 48 -7.01 11.79 -8.48
CA THR A 48 -6.23 13.02 -8.75
C THR A 48 -5.06 13.21 -7.78
N ASN A 49 -5.19 12.72 -6.54
CA ASN A 49 -4.35 13.16 -5.43
C ASN A 49 -3.53 12.05 -4.78
N TRP A 50 -4.07 10.84 -4.74
CA TRP A 50 -3.51 9.73 -3.97
C TRP A 50 -2.08 9.38 -4.39
N ASN A 51 -1.74 9.44 -5.69
CA ASN A 51 -0.40 9.08 -6.17
C ASN A 51 0.69 9.98 -5.55
N LYS A 52 0.42 11.30 -5.45
CA LYS A 52 1.36 12.24 -4.83
C LYS A 52 1.63 11.87 -3.37
N PHE A 53 0.57 11.56 -2.62
CA PHE A 53 0.69 11.17 -1.22
C PHE A 53 1.25 9.75 -1.03
N MET A 54 0.94 8.82 -1.93
CA MET A 54 1.53 7.49 -1.98
C MET A 54 3.05 7.59 -2.13
N LEU A 55 3.55 8.38 -3.08
CA LEU A 55 5.00 8.59 -3.28
C LEU A 55 5.68 9.20 -2.05
N LEU A 56 5.01 10.14 -1.37
CA LEU A 56 5.46 10.68 -0.08
C LEU A 56 5.58 9.57 0.98
N CYS A 57 4.58 8.69 1.10
CA CYS A 57 4.64 7.56 2.02
C CYS A 57 5.82 6.63 1.70
N LEU A 58 5.98 6.25 0.42
CA LEU A 58 7.05 5.36 -0.02
C LEU A 58 8.44 5.95 0.28
N GLY A 59 8.63 7.26 0.06
CA GLY A 59 9.88 7.95 0.34
C GLY A 59 10.29 7.94 1.82
N ASN A 60 9.34 7.80 2.74
CA ASN A 60 9.59 7.81 4.18
C ASN A 60 9.70 6.41 4.81
N LEU A 61 9.49 5.33 4.05
CA LEU A 61 9.56 3.95 4.56
C LEU A 61 10.97 3.54 5.06
N ARG A 62 12.02 4.22 4.59
CA ARG A 62 13.42 4.01 5.01
C ARG A 62 13.93 5.09 5.97
N GLY A 63 13.06 6.00 6.40
CA GLY A 63 13.40 7.08 7.32
C GLY A 63 13.38 6.63 8.78
N GLU A 64 13.19 7.60 9.68
CA GLU A 64 13.03 7.37 11.11
C GLU A 64 11.90 6.37 11.40
N ALA A 65 12.12 5.43 12.32
CA ALA A 65 11.21 4.31 12.60
C ALA A 65 9.75 4.75 12.84
N LYS A 66 9.54 5.84 13.58
CA LYS A 66 8.19 6.38 13.86
C LYS A 66 7.49 6.86 12.60
N LEU A 67 8.18 7.61 11.74
CA LEU A 67 7.61 8.11 10.50
C LEU A 67 7.43 7.00 9.47
N ALA A 68 8.35 6.03 9.41
CA ALA A 68 8.24 4.85 8.56
C ALA A 68 7.00 4.00 8.92
N ARG A 69 6.73 3.80 10.23
CA ARG A 69 5.52 3.13 10.71
C ARG A 69 4.25 3.84 10.28
N ILE A 70 4.17 5.15 10.51
CA ILE A 70 3.01 5.97 10.14
C ILE A 70 2.81 5.94 8.61
N SER A 71 3.89 6.05 7.84
CA SER A 71 3.84 6.00 6.38
C SER A 71 3.35 4.66 5.85
N LEU A 72 3.75 3.54 6.46
CA LEU A 72 3.26 2.22 6.08
C LEU A 72 1.79 2.02 6.45
N GLU A 73 1.36 2.51 7.62
CA GLU A 73 -0.05 2.52 8.04
C GLU A 73 -0.93 3.36 7.10
N SER A 74 -0.43 4.51 6.64
CA SER A 74 -1.06 5.32 5.60
C SER A 74 -1.17 4.54 4.29
N LEU A 75 -0.06 3.96 3.83
CA LEU A 75 0.00 3.20 2.58
C LEU A 75 -0.96 2.00 2.60
N TYR A 76 -0.99 1.25 3.70
CA TYR A 76 -1.91 0.13 3.92
C TYR A 76 -3.38 0.53 3.66
N ARG A 77 -3.82 1.65 4.24
CA ARG A 77 -5.19 2.18 4.07
C ARG A 77 -5.44 2.67 2.64
N LEU A 78 -4.47 3.35 2.03
CA LEU A 78 -4.58 3.84 0.66
C LEU A 78 -4.69 2.69 -0.35
N VAL A 79 -3.90 1.63 -0.18
CA VAL A 79 -3.95 0.44 -1.05
C VAL A 79 -5.29 -0.27 -0.92
N TRP A 80 -5.85 -0.37 0.29
CA TRP A 80 -7.21 -0.90 0.48
C TRP A 80 -8.24 -0.10 -0.30
N VAL A 81 -8.21 1.24 -0.20
CA VAL A 81 -9.15 2.10 -0.95
C VAL A 81 -8.94 1.95 -2.46
N TYR A 82 -7.69 1.94 -2.92
CA TYR A 82 -7.35 1.82 -4.34
C TYR A 82 -7.80 0.49 -4.94
N MET A 83 -7.44 -0.62 -4.31
CA MET A 83 -7.65 -1.97 -4.85
C MET A 83 -9.01 -2.55 -4.50
N VAL A 84 -9.47 -2.40 -3.26
CA VAL A 84 -10.70 -3.05 -2.80
C VAL A 84 -11.92 -2.16 -3.06
N ARG A 85 -11.87 -0.90 -2.63
CA ARG A 85 -13.04 0.00 -2.77
C ARG A 85 -13.20 0.52 -4.19
N PHE A 86 -12.11 0.90 -4.85
CA PHE A 86 -12.15 1.51 -6.19
C PHE A 86 -11.70 0.59 -7.33
N LYS A 87 -11.17 -0.61 -7.03
CA LYS A 87 -10.81 -1.60 -8.05
C LYS A 87 -9.82 -1.09 -9.12
N GLY A 88 -8.90 -0.21 -8.71
CA GLY A 88 -7.88 0.36 -9.59
C GLY A 88 -8.43 1.35 -10.64
N GLU A 89 -7.53 1.76 -11.53
CA GLU A 89 -7.81 2.66 -12.65
C GLU A 89 -7.91 1.84 -13.95
N ASN A 90 -7.09 2.16 -14.95
CA ASN A 90 -6.85 1.29 -16.08
C ASN A 90 -5.73 0.28 -15.75
N VAL A 91 -5.64 -0.81 -16.51
CA VAL A 91 -4.71 -1.92 -16.28
C VAL A 91 -3.25 -1.46 -16.20
N LYS A 92 -2.83 -0.59 -17.14
CA LYS A 92 -1.44 -0.12 -17.25
C LYS A 92 -1.03 0.74 -16.05
N THR A 93 -1.82 1.78 -15.75
CA THR A 93 -1.56 2.69 -14.63
C THR A 93 -1.61 1.95 -13.30
N THR A 94 -2.58 1.03 -13.13
CA THR A 94 -2.66 0.18 -11.94
C THR A 94 -1.40 -0.65 -11.75
N ASN A 95 -0.92 -1.32 -12.81
CA ASN A 95 0.30 -2.12 -12.73
C ASN A 95 1.53 -1.26 -12.40
N GLN A 96 1.63 -0.04 -12.93
CA GLN A 96 2.73 0.88 -12.63
C GLN A 96 2.76 1.28 -11.15
N HIS A 97 1.62 1.70 -10.60
CA HIS A 97 1.52 2.06 -9.18
C HIS A 97 1.81 0.86 -8.27
N LEU A 98 1.23 -0.29 -8.56
CA LEU A 98 1.48 -1.52 -7.78
C LEU A 98 2.94 -1.94 -7.83
N THR A 99 3.59 -1.86 -8.99
CA THR A 99 5.03 -2.14 -9.13
C THR A 99 5.86 -1.18 -8.26
N CYS A 100 5.50 0.11 -8.23
CA CYS A 100 6.18 1.10 -7.39
C CYS A 100 6.05 0.78 -5.89
N ILE A 101 4.85 0.43 -5.44
CA ILE A 101 4.56 0.03 -4.07
C ILE A 101 5.35 -1.24 -3.70
N VAL A 102 5.25 -2.28 -4.53
CA VAL A 102 5.89 -3.58 -4.30
C VAL A 102 7.41 -3.46 -4.25
N ASN A 103 8.03 -2.71 -5.17
CA ASN A 103 9.48 -2.52 -5.17
C ASN A 103 9.99 -1.78 -3.93
N SER A 104 9.13 -0.96 -3.31
CA SER A 104 9.46 -0.23 -2.09
C SER A 104 9.33 -1.10 -0.84
N LEU A 105 8.26 -1.91 -0.75
CA LEU A 105 7.98 -2.79 0.40
C LEU A 105 8.81 -4.08 0.38
N PHE A 106 9.03 -4.63 -0.82
CA PHE A 106 9.65 -5.93 -1.07
C PHE A 106 10.87 -5.83 -2.02
N PRO A 107 11.94 -5.10 -1.66
CA PRO A 107 13.06 -4.87 -2.58
C PRO A 107 13.66 -6.19 -3.10
N LYS A 108 13.89 -6.31 -4.42
CA LYS A 108 14.35 -7.56 -5.08
C LYS A 108 15.77 -8.01 -4.72
N SER A 109 16.55 -7.20 -4.02
CA SER A 109 17.97 -7.45 -3.69
C SER A 109 18.18 -8.37 -2.48
N PHE A 110 17.24 -9.30 -2.20
CA PHE A 110 17.20 -10.13 -0.99
C PHE A 110 17.23 -9.35 0.34
N LYS A 111 17.06 -8.03 0.27
CA LYS A 111 16.96 -7.17 1.43
C LYS A 111 15.70 -7.54 2.22
N ALA A 112 15.80 -7.35 3.53
CA ALA A 112 14.67 -7.48 4.43
C ALA A 112 13.48 -6.62 3.99
N LEU A 113 12.31 -6.95 4.51
CA LEU A 113 11.11 -6.16 4.31
C LEU A 113 11.34 -4.72 4.79
N THR A 114 10.69 -3.77 4.13
CA THR A 114 10.83 -2.35 4.50
C THR A 114 9.46 -1.80 4.91
N PRO A 115 9.32 -1.28 6.14
CA PRO A 115 10.30 -1.18 7.24
C PRO A 115 10.45 -2.48 8.05
N LYS A 116 11.59 -2.68 8.74
CA LYS A 116 11.94 -3.94 9.43
C LYS A 116 11.17 -4.19 10.74
N ASP A 117 10.86 -3.15 11.50
CA ASP A 117 10.27 -3.29 12.85
C ASP A 117 8.73 -3.16 12.83
N ILE A 118 8.09 -3.63 11.76
CA ILE A 118 6.65 -3.54 11.56
C ILE A 118 6.04 -4.93 11.58
N PRO A 119 4.87 -5.13 12.23
CA PRO A 119 4.19 -6.41 12.20
C PRO A 119 3.98 -6.95 10.78
N LEU A 120 4.43 -8.18 10.55
CA LEU A 120 4.41 -8.84 9.23
C LEU A 120 3.00 -8.94 8.62
N HIS A 121 1.96 -8.97 9.44
CA HIS A 121 0.58 -9.08 8.99
C HIS A 121 0.14 -7.89 8.11
N ILE A 122 0.77 -6.72 8.24
CA ILE A 122 0.45 -5.56 7.40
C ILE A 122 0.82 -5.86 5.95
N PHE A 123 2.01 -6.42 5.71
CA PHE A 123 2.44 -6.82 4.37
C PHE A 123 1.52 -7.89 3.77
N VAL A 124 1.16 -8.90 4.57
CA VAL A 124 0.22 -9.96 4.17
C VAL A 124 -1.12 -9.36 3.71
N LYS A 125 -1.67 -8.41 4.48
CA LYS A 125 -2.92 -7.75 4.09
C LYS A 125 -2.78 -6.87 2.84
N ILE A 126 -1.66 -6.18 2.65
CA ILE A 126 -1.42 -5.42 1.41
C ILE A 126 -1.45 -6.34 0.19
N ILE A 127 -0.76 -7.49 0.26
CA ILE A 127 -0.75 -8.47 -0.84
C ILE A 127 -2.15 -9.00 -1.08
N HIS A 128 -2.90 -9.31 -0.02
CA HIS A 128 -4.28 -9.76 -0.11
C HIS A 128 -5.19 -8.70 -0.76
N PHE A 129 -5.04 -7.41 -0.45
CA PHE A 129 -5.81 -6.36 -1.11
C PHE A 129 -5.52 -6.28 -2.61
N ILE A 130 -4.25 -6.45 -3.00
CA ILE A 130 -3.85 -6.44 -4.41
C ILE A 130 -4.46 -7.63 -5.14
N SER A 131 -4.45 -8.83 -4.53
CA SER A 131 -4.94 -10.04 -5.19
C SER A 131 -6.43 -10.01 -5.52
N GLN A 132 -7.23 -9.19 -4.82
CA GLN A 132 -8.68 -9.05 -5.05
C GLN A 132 -9.01 -8.65 -6.49
N GLU A 133 -8.19 -7.81 -7.11
CA GLU A 133 -8.40 -7.37 -8.51
C GLU A 133 -7.22 -7.69 -9.43
N LYS A 134 -6.07 -8.08 -8.86
CA LYS A 134 -4.80 -8.32 -9.56
C LYS A 134 -4.13 -9.61 -9.08
N LEU A 135 -4.87 -10.71 -9.08
CA LEU A 135 -4.41 -12.02 -8.63
C LEU A 135 -3.12 -12.47 -9.35
N ASP A 136 -3.08 -12.41 -10.68
CA ASP A 136 -1.90 -12.77 -11.47
C ASP A 136 -0.64 -12.00 -11.04
N PHE A 137 -0.77 -10.70 -10.83
CA PHE A 137 0.32 -9.83 -10.38
C PHE A 137 0.73 -10.18 -8.96
N ALA A 138 -0.23 -10.36 -8.04
CA ALA A 138 0.07 -10.76 -6.67
C ALA A 138 0.83 -12.10 -6.60
N MET A 139 0.44 -13.07 -7.43
CA MET A 139 1.09 -14.38 -7.50
C MET A 139 2.49 -14.31 -8.11
N LYS A 140 2.60 -13.78 -9.34
CA LYS A 140 3.82 -13.84 -10.15
C LYS A 140 4.86 -12.81 -9.72
N ASP A 141 4.43 -11.57 -9.44
CA ASP A 141 5.36 -10.47 -9.15
C ASP A 141 5.70 -10.34 -7.66
N ILE A 142 4.85 -10.86 -6.77
CA ILE A 142 5.05 -10.75 -5.32
C ILE A 142 5.31 -12.11 -4.67
N ILE A 143 4.34 -13.03 -4.69
CA ILE A 143 4.43 -14.28 -3.93
C ILE A 143 5.60 -15.15 -4.42
N PHE A 144 5.76 -15.32 -5.73
CA PHE A 144 6.88 -16.10 -6.28
C PHE A 144 8.25 -15.51 -5.91
N ASP A 145 8.39 -14.18 -5.90
CA ASP A 145 9.63 -13.53 -5.47
C ASP A 145 9.87 -13.70 -3.96
N LEU A 146 8.84 -13.52 -3.13
CA LEU A 146 8.94 -13.72 -1.67
C LEU A 146 9.30 -15.17 -1.29
N LEU A 147 8.79 -16.14 -2.04
CA LEU A 147 9.08 -17.56 -1.86
C LEU A 147 10.37 -18.02 -2.56
N SER A 148 11.05 -17.13 -3.28
CA SER A 148 12.26 -17.46 -4.06
C SER A 148 12.03 -18.59 -5.08
N VAL A 149 10.84 -18.68 -5.67
CA VAL A 149 10.51 -19.69 -6.69
C VAL A 149 11.47 -19.55 -7.87
N GLY A 150 12.08 -20.66 -8.28
CA GLY A 150 13.08 -20.68 -9.36
C GLY A 150 14.49 -20.20 -8.96
N ARG A 151 14.76 -19.95 -7.66
CA ARG A 151 16.09 -19.59 -7.16
C ARG A 151 16.49 -20.51 -5.99
N CYS A 152 17.56 -21.30 -6.16
CA CYS A 152 18.00 -22.25 -5.13
C CYS A 152 19.00 -21.68 -4.10
N ARG A 153 19.47 -20.45 -4.28
CA ARG A 153 20.47 -19.82 -3.40
C ARG A 153 19.95 -18.43 -2.98
N ASN A 154 20.02 -18.12 -1.68
CA ASN A 154 19.57 -16.89 -1.00
C ASN A 154 18.11 -16.89 -0.49
N LEU A 155 17.79 -17.78 0.46
CA LEU A 155 16.51 -17.76 1.17
C LEU A 155 16.47 -16.65 2.22
N ASN A 156 15.33 -15.96 2.33
CA ASN A 156 15.06 -15.01 3.40
C ASN A 156 13.80 -15.47 4.17
N PRO A 157 13.95 -16.03 5.39
CA PRO A 157 12.83 -16.61 6.14
C PRO A 157 11.69 -15.63 6.41
N GLU A 158 12.01 -14.35 6.64
CA GLU A 158 11.01 -13.31 6.89
C GLU A 158 10.13 -13.05 5.67
N ARG A 159 10.76 -12.93 4.48
CA ARG A 159 10.05 -12.79 3.20
C ARG A 159 9.20 -14.01 2.90
N MET A 160 9.77 -15.21 3.08
CA MET A 160 9.05 -16.46 2.86
C MET A 160 7.83 -16.58 3.78
N ASN A 161 7.96 -16.18 5.05
CA ASN A 161 6.85 -16.19 6.00
C ASN A 161 5.70 -15.28 5.54
N VAL A 162 6.00 -14.07 5.05
CA VAL A 162 4.98 -13.19 4.46
C VAL A 162 4.38 -13.80 3.19
N GLY A 163 5.21 -14.34 2.29
CA GLY A 163 4.75 -14.96 1.04
C GLY A 163 3.81 -16.15 1.28
N LEU A 164 4.18 -17.06 2.19
CA LEU A 164 3.38 -18.23 2.56
C LEU A 164 2.05 -17.80 3.21
N ARG A 165 2.08 -16.88 4.18
CA ARG A 165 0.85 -16.40 4.83
C ARG A 165 -0.08 -15.69 3.84
N ALA A 166 0.47 -14.88 2.94
CA ALA A 166 -0.32 -14.21 1.91
C ALA A 166 -0.94 -15.23 0.95
N PHE A 167 -0.17 -16.21 0.49
CA PHE A 167 -0.67 -17.29 -0.36
C PHE A 167 -1.83 -18.03 0.30
N LEU A 168 -1.67 -18.45 1.57
CA LEU A 168 -2.71 -19.19 2.30
C LEU A 168 -4.00 -18.37 2.46
N VAL A 169 -3.89 -17.08 2.82
CA VAL A 169 -5.05 -16.20 2.95
C VAL A 169 -5.78 -16.02 1.62
N ILE A 170 -5.04 -15.91 0.51
CA ILE A 170 -5.62 -15.79 -0.82
C ILE A 170 -6.31 -17.08 -1.24
N ALA A 171 -5.67 -18.23 -1.02
CA ALA A 171 -6.25 -19.54 -1.34
C ALA A 171 -7.54 -19.80 -0.55
N ASP A 172 -7.55 -19.51 0.75
CA ASP A 172 -8.74 -19.61 1.61
C ASP A 172 -9.86 -18.68 1.12
N SER A 173 -9.51 -17.43 0.76
CA SER A 173 -10.50 -16.48 0.23
C SER A 173 -11.08 -16.91 -1.11
N LEU A 174 -10.31 -17.57 -1.98
CA LEU A 174 -10.82 -18.10 -3.25
C LEU A 174 -11.74 -19.30 -3.01
N ALA A 175 -11.37 -20.21 -2.11
CA ALA A 175 -12.18 -21.39 -1.78
C ALA A 175 -13.54 -21.04 -1.15
N GLN A 176 -13.63 -19.95 -0.40
CA GLN A 176 -14.89 -19.47 0.20
C GLN A 176 -15.82 -18.76 -0.79
N ASN A 177 -15.31 -18.35 -1.96
CA ASN A 177 -16.08 -17.66 -2.99
C ASN A 177 -16.55 -18.59 -4.13
N GLU A 178 -16.18 -19.87 -4.07
CA GLU A 178 -16.73 -20.96 -4.90
C GLU A 178 -17.95 -21.60 -4.22
#